data_AF-A0A1C7DH76-F1
#
_entry.id   AF-A0A1C7DH76-F1
#
_cell.length_a   1.000
_cell.length_b   1.000
_cell.length_c   1.000
_cell.angle_alpha   90.00
_cell.angle_beta   90.00
_cell.angle_gamma   90.00
#
_symmetry.space_group_name_H-M   'P 1'
#
loop_
_entity.id
_entity.type
_entity.pdbx_description
1 polymer ?
#
loop_
_entity_poly.entity_id
_entity_poly.type
_entity_poly.pdbx_seq_one_letter_code
_entity_poly.pdbx_strand_id
1 'polypeptide(L)'
;MIETDVLSLTAEKVSRFLGAKMELHEGFWQLVNKRTIKTHDGSNLCVSWSLDLSVSFRETGDGHEAMNKAEVFLLPEELPIFTDALLQHPILFPSSYSQQLSTERGMYCIRLTSQEPPEDFAKRLSEAVYALS
;
A
#
# COMPACT_ATOMS: atom_id res chain seq x y z
N MET A 1 -28.59 1.84 8.87
CA MET A 1 -28.35 1.60 7.42
C MET A 1 -27.39 2.64 6.81
N ILE A 2 -26.69 3.46 7.62
CA ILE A 2 -25.81 4.56 7.14
C ILE A 2 -24.32 4.12 7.13
N GLU A 3 -23.93 3.25 8.06
CA GLU A 3 -22.54 2.78 8.26
C GLU A 3 -21.97 2.04 7.04
N THR A 4 -22.81 1.24 6.36
CA THR A 4 -22.43 0.49 5.14
C THR A 4 -22.13 1.41 3.96
N ASP A 5 -22.70 2.62 3.93
CA ASP A 5 -22.58 3.57 2.81
C ASP A 5 -21.32 4.43 2.93
N VAL A 6 -20.85 4.71 4.15
CA VAL A 6 -19.59 5.43 4.38
C VAL A 6 -18.39 4.53 4.07
N LEU A 7 -18.45 3.26 4.47
CA LEU A 7 -17.38 2.30 4.23
C LEU A 7 -17.17 1.97 2.75
N SER A 8 -18.25 1.89 1.97
CA SER A 8 -18.17 1.70 0.52
C SER A 8 -17.50 2.90 -0.16
N LEU A 9 -17.87 4.13 0.22
CA LEU A 9 -17.25 5.35 -0.29
C LEU A 9 -15.76 5.43 0.05
N THR A 10 -15.37 5.05 1.26
CA THR A 10 -13.96 4.97 1.66
C THR A 10 -13.21 3.92 0.82
N ALA A 11 -13.78 2.73 0.65
CA ALA A 11 -13.20 1.68 -0.19
C ALA A 11 -13.05 2.12 -1.65
N GLU A 12 -14.00 2.88 -2.20
CA GLU A 12 -13.90 3.46 -3.54
C GLU A 12 -12.75 4.46 -3.66
N LYS A 13 -12.58 5.36 -2.69
CA LYS A 13 -11.47 6.32 -2.71
C LYS A 13 -10.12 5.62 -2.62
N VAL A 14 -9.98 4.66 -1.70
CA VAL A 14 -8.77 3.83 -1.58
C VAL A 14 -8.49 3.08 -2.90
N SER A 15 -9.52 2.52 -3.53
CA SER A 15 -9.41 1.86 -4.84
C SER A 15 -8.87 2.81 -5.91
N ARG A 16 -9.32 4.07 -5.93
CA ARG A 16 -8.87 5.08 -6.89
C ARG A 16 -7.40 5.46 -6.68
N PHE A 17 -6.94 5.61 -5.43
CA PHE A 17 -5.54 5.91 -5.14
C PHE A 17 -4.61 4.77 -5.60
N LEU A 18 -5.00 3.53 -5.36
CA LEU A 18 -4.15 2.36 -5.60
C LEU A 18 -4.35 1.71 -6.98
N GLY A 19 -5.27 2.25 -7.78
CA GLY A 19 -5.53 1.80 -9.15
C GLY A 19 -6.04 0.36 -9.25
N ALA A 20 -6.64 -0.18 -8.20
CA ALA A 20 -7.19 -1.54 -8.18
C ALA A 20 -8.49 -1.59 -7.37
N LYS A 21 -9.26 -2.67 -7.52
CA LYS A 21 -10.57 -2.81 -6.87
C LYS A 21 -10.43 -3.35 -5.46
N MET A 22 -11.12 -2.72 -4.50
CA MET A 22 -11.29 -3.23 -3.14
C MET A 22 -12.43 -4.26 -3.07
N GLU A 23 -12.22 -5.33 -2.32
CA GLU A 23 -13.18 -6.39 -2.04
C GLU A 23 -13.38 -6.51 -0.52
N LEU A 24 -14.63 -6.69 -0.09
CA LEU A 24 -14.96 -6.93 1.31
C LEU A 24 -14.91 -8.43 1.60
N HIS A 25 -13.96 -8.85 2.43
CA HIS A 25 -13.78 -10.23 2.85
C HIS A 25 -13.77 -10.29 4.39
N GLU A 26 -14.63 -11.14 4.97
CA GLU A 26 -14.68 -11.39 6.43
C GLU A 26 -14.62 -10.13 7.34
N GLY A 27 -15.29 -9.05 6.93
CA GLY A 27 -15.37 -7.80 7.71
C GLY A 27 -14.15 -6.89 7.61
N PHE A 28 -13.24 -7.11 6.65
CA PHE A 28 -12.20 -6.17 6.28
C PHE A 28 -12.19 -5.93 4.78
N TRP A 29 -11.81 -4.72 4.38
CA TRP A 29 -11.62 -4.40 2.97
C TRP A 29 -10.20 -4.77 2.57
N GLN A 30 -10.04 -5.43 1.43
CA GLN A 30 -8.76 -5.86 0.89
C GLN A 30 -8.65 -5.58 -0.60
N LEU A 31 -7.44 -5.24 -1.03
CA LEU A 31 -7.04 -5.14 -2.42
C LEU A 31 -5.69 -5.79 -2.61
N VAL A 32 -5.53 -6.45 -3.75
CA VAL A 32 -4.26 -6.98 -4.22
C VAL A 32 -4.04 -6.45 -5.63
N ASN A 33 -2.92 -5.77 -5.82
CA ASN A 33 -2.48 -5.26 -7.11
C ASN A 33 -1.12 -5.86 -7.46
N LYS A 34 -0.85 -6.03 -8.74
CA LYS A 34 0.45 -6.49 -9.25
C LYS A 34 1.11 -5.37 -10.03
N ARG A 35 2.23 -4.88 -9.52
CA ARG A 35 3.05 -3.87 -10.19
C ARG A 35 3.97 -4.55 -11.19
N THR A 36 3.87 -4.18 -12.47
CA THR A 36 4.80 -4.67 -13.49
C THR A 36 6.06 -3.81 -13.51
N ILE A 37 7.22 -4.41 -13.31
CA ILE A 37 8.53 -3.76 -13.37
C ILE A 37 9.26 -4.25 -14.61
N LYS A 38 9.84 -3.33 -15.37
CA LYS A 38 10.73 -3.66 -16.48
C LYS A 38 12.17 -3.49 -16.01
N THR A 39 12.89 -4.59 -15.87
CA THR A 39 14.33 -4.54 -15.57
C THR A 39 15.10 -4.76 -16.85
N HIS A 40 15.98 -3.82 -17.19
CA HIS A 40 17.03 -4.04 -18.17
C HIS A 40 18.21 -4.67 -17.45
N ASP A 41 18.41 -5.98 -17.63
CA ASP A 41 19.73 -6.52 -17.34
C ASP A 41 20.68 -6.07 -18.46
N GLY A 42 21.97 -5.93 -18.17
CA GLY A 42 22.98 -5.47 -19.13
C GLY A 42 23.15 -6.34 -20.37
N SER A 43 22.29 -7.33 -20.63
CA SER A 43 22.33 -8.26 -21.76
C SER A 43 21.28 -8.00 -22.86
N ASN A 44 20.72 -6.79 -22.94
CA ASN A 44 19.61 -6.43 -23.85
C ASN A 44 18.31 -7.24 -23.61
N LEU A 45 18.21 -7.96 -22.49
CA LEU A 45 17.02 -8.70 -22.12
C LEU A 45 16.13 -7.82 -21.23
N CYS A 46 14.94 -7.47 -21.73
CA CYS A 46 13.91 -6.82 -20.94
C CYS A 46 13.11 -7.90 -20.21
N VAL A 47 13.36 -8.08 -18.92
CA VAL A 47 12.57 -8.98 -18.09
C VAL A 47 11.47 -8.17 -17.40
N SER A 48 10.22 -8.60 -17.57
CA SER A 48 9.07 -8.02 -16.86
C SER A 48 8.76 -8.84 -15.61
N TRP A 49 8.92 -8.24 -14.43
CA TRP A 49 8.55 -8.82 -13.15
C TRP A 49 7.18 -8.30 -12.72
N SER A 50 6.40 -9.11 -11.99
CA SER A 50 5.15 -8.66 -11.35
C SER A 50 5.32 -8.76 -9.84
N LEU A 51 5.35 -7.63 -9.14
CA LEU A 51 5.47 -7.56 -7.69
C LEU A 51 4.11 -7.31 -7.04
N ASP A 52 3.82 -8.05 -5.98
CA ASP A 52 2.56 -7.94 -5.26
C ASP A 52 2.55 -6.69 -4.36
N LEU A 53 1.42 -5.99 -4.38
CA LEU A 53 1.02 -4.95 -3.45
C LEU A 53 -0.31 -5.38 -2.84
N SER A 54 -0.33 -5.66 -1.54
CA SER A 54 -1.58 -5.92 -0.83
C SER A 54 -1.87 -4.79 0.13
N VAL A 55 -3.14 -4.38 0.21
CA VAL A 55 -3.62 -3.36 1.14
C VAL A 55 -4.90 -3.86 1.78
N SER A 56 -5.03 -3.66 3.08
CA SER A 56 -6.28 -3.93 3.78
C SER A 56 -6.55 -2.89 4.86
N PHE A 57 -7.82 -2.68 5.16
CA PHE A 57 -8.22 -1.89 6.32
C PHE A 57 -9.41 -2.52 7.04
N ARG A 58 -9.43 -2.33 8.35
CA ARG A 58 -10.52 -2.71 9.24
C ARG A 58 -10.87 -1.53 10.13
N GLU A 59 -12.13 -1.13 10.13
CA GLU A 59 -12.62 -0.03 10.96
C GLU A 59 -12.35 -0.28 12.45
N THR A 60 -11.93 0.76 13.14
CA THR A 60 -11.87 0.79 14.60
C THR A 60 -13.17 1.41 15.13
N GLY A 61 -13.63 1.00 16.31
CA GLY A 61 -14.95 1.40 16.83
C GLY A 61 -15.17 2.90 17.09
N ASP A 62 -14.19 3.74 16.77
CA ASP A 62 -14.21 5.20 16.85
C ASP A 62 -14.71 5.89 15.55
N GLY A 63 -14.96 5.13 14.47
CA GLY A 63 -15.67 5.58 13.26
C GLY A 63 -14.92 6.59 12.37
N HIS A 64 -13.71 6.97 12.76
CA HIS A 64 -12.86 7.91 12.03
C HIS A 64 -11.51 7.32 11.64
N GLU A 65 -11.07 6.27 12.33
CA GLU A 65 -9.81 5.60 12.05
C GLU A 65 -10.07 4.14 11.64
N ALA A 66 -9.05 3.55 11.02
CA ALA A 66 -9.03 2.14 10.72
C ALA A 66 -7.64 1.58 10.97
N MET A 67 -7.58 0.30 11.30
CA MET A 67 -6.36 -0.47 11.27
C MET A 67 -5.99 -0.77 9.81
N ASN A 68 -5.08 0.02 9.25
CA ASN A 68 -4.57 -0.12 7.89
C ASN A 68 -3.32 -1.00 7.86
N LYS A 69 -3.24 -1.87 6.86
CA LYS A 69 -2.10 -2.74 6.62
C LYS A 69 -1.73 -2.74 5.15
N ALA A 70 -0.44 -2.78 4.85
CA ALA A 70 0.05 -3.02 3.50
C ALA A 70 1.25 -3.96 3.50
N GLU A 71 1.37 -4.73 2.43
CA GLU A 71 2.56 -5.52 2.10
C GLU A 71 3.02 -5.11 0.71
N VAL A 72 4.27 -4.68 0.59
CA VAL A 72 4.86 -4.14 -0.64
C VAL A 72 6.15 -4.89 -0.95
N PHE A 73 6.18 -5.57 -2.08
CA PHE A 73 7.41 -6.15 -2.61
C PHE A 73 8.18 -5.12 -3.44
N LEU A 74 9.47 -4.99 -3.14
CA LEU A 74 10.38 -4.00 -3.72
C LEU A 74 11.68 -4.67 -4.16
N LEU A 75 12.23 -4.21 -5.27
CA LEU A 75 13.61 -4.50 -5.64
C LEU A 75 14.58 -3.77 -4.71
N PRO A 76 15.84 -4.23 -4.59
CA PRO A 76 16.85 -3.56 -3.79
C PRO A 76 17.04 -2.08 -4.12
N GLU A 77 16.96 -1.71 -5.39
CA GLU A 77 17.13 -0.33 -5.86
C GLU A 77 15.93 0.56 -5.52
N GLU A 78 14.75 -0.03 -5.35
CA GLU A 78 13.49 0.67 -5.08
C GLU A 78 13.30 0.97 -3.59
N LEU A 79 13.88 0.16 -2.71
CA LEU A 79 13.77 0.30 -1.26
C LEU A 79 14.08 1.74 -0.77
N PRO A 80 15.22 2.36 -1.12
CA PRO A 80 15.51 3.72 -0.67
C PRO A 80 14.53 4.76 -1.26
N ILE A 81 14.12 4.61 -2.53
CA ILE A 81 13.20 5.55 -3.20
C ILE A 81 11.82 5.50 -2.53
N PHE A 82 11.31 4.29 -2.32
CA PHE A 82 10.02 4.08 -1.67
C PHE A 82 10.00 4.63 -0.24
N THR A 83 11.05 4.34 0.53
CA THR A 83 11.13 4.76 1.94
C THR A 83 11.28 6.27 2.06
N ASP A 84 12.05 6.92 1.17
CA ASP A 84 12.16 8.37 1.15
C ASP A 84 10.83 9.03 0.78
N ALA A 85 10.15 8.55 -0.26
CA ALA A 85 8.84 9.07 -0.66
C ALA A 85 7.79 8.95 0.46
N LEU A 86 7.81 7.85 1.23
CA LEU A 86 6.98 7.68 2.42
C LEU A 86 7.29 8.73 3.51
N LEU A 87 8.57 9.00 3.78
CA LEU A 87 9.02 9.92 4.83
C LEU A 87 8.81 11.40 4.47
N GLN A 88 8.96 11.76 3.19
CA GLN A 88 8.79 13.13 2.70
C GLN A 88 7.33 13.51 2.44
N HIS A 89 6.39 12.57 2.61
CA HIS A 89 5.00 12.80 2.32
C HIS A 89 4.40 13.89 3.26
N PRO A 90 3.57 14.82 2.76
CA PRO A 90 3.01 15.90 3.58
C PRO A 90 2.09 15.43 4.71
N ILE A 91 1.43 14.28 4.55
CA ILE A 91 0.63 13.64 5.60
C ILE A 91 1.57 12.84 6.50
N LEU A 92 1.75 13.33 7.73
CA LEU A 92 2.60 12.73 8.75
C LEU A 92 2.10 11.32 9.14
N PHE A 93 3.03 10.48 9.57
CA PHE A 93 2.69 9.19 10.16
C PHE A 93 1.99 9.37 11.52
N PRO A 94 0.97 8.56 11.82
CA PRO A 94 0.40 8.52 13.15
C PRO A 94 1.39 7.89 14.15
N SER A 95 1.19 8.15 15.44
CA SER A 95 2.00 7.50 16.50
C SER A 95 1.80 5.98 16.56
N SER A 96 0.73 5.47 15.96
CA SER A 96 0.39 4.05 15.82
C SER A 96 1.10 3.36 14.65
N TYR A 97 1.91 4.09 13.88
CA TYR A 97 2.62 3.55 12.73
C TYR A 97 3.70 2.55 13.12
N SER A 98 3.80 1.48 12.33
CA SER A 98 4.88 0.50 12.41
C SER A 98 5.27 0.02 11.02
N GLN A 99 6.56 -0.26 10.87
CA GLN A 99 7.16 -0.80 9.65
C GLN A 99 8.01 -2.02 10.01
N GLN A 100 7.90 -3.07 9.21
CA GLN A 100 8.76 -4.24 9.27
C GLN A 100 9.35 -4.51 7.90
N LEU A 101 10.62 -4.89 7.85
CA LEU A 101 11.34 -5.24 6.62
C LEU A 101 11.78 -6.71 6.70
N SER A 102 11.43 -7.50 5.70
CA SER A 102 11.98 -8.84 5.49
C SER A 102 12.58 -8.96 4.09
N THR A 103 13.46 -9.95 3.92
CA THR A 103 13.95 -10.35 2.60
C THR A 103 13.28 -11.65 2.19
N GLU A 104 12.66 -11.67 1.01
CA GLU A 104 11.91 -12.81 0.49
C GLU A 104 12.27 -13.02 -0.97
N ARG A 105 12.84 -14.20 -1.28
CA ARG A 105 13.23 -14.59 -2.66
C ARG A 105 14.13 -13.56 -3.36
N GLY A 106 15.02 -12.90 -2.61
CA GLY A 106 15.95 -11.89 -3.15
C GLY A 106 15.37 -10.49 -3.29
N MET A 107 14.11 -10.28 -2.89
CA MET A 107 13.44 -8.98 -2.86
C MET A 107 13.21 -8.52 -1.43
N TYR A 108 12.97 -7.23 -1.25
CA TYR A 108 12.52 -6.69 0.03
C TYR A 108 11.00 -6.73 0.10
N CYS A 109 10.49 -7.14 1.26
CA CYS A 109 9.07 -7.05 1.60
C CYS A 109 8.93 -6.06 2.77
N ILE A 110 8.31 -4.92 2.50
CA ILE A 110 7.92 -3.96 3.52
C ILE A 110 6.49 -4.27 3.96
N ARG A 111 6.31 -4.44 5.27
CA ARG A 111 5.00 -4.52 5.91
C ARG A 111 4.75 -3.26 6.70
N LEU A 112 3.66 -2.57 6.39
CA LEU A 112 3.22 -1.35 7.04
C LEU A 112 1.97 -1.64 7.85
N THR A 113 1.88 -1.07 9.05
CA THR A 113 0.65 -1.08 9.84
C THR A 113 0.48 0.26 10.54
N SER A 114 -0.74 0.76 10.59
CA SER A 114 -1.06 2.07 11.19
C SER A 114 -2.53 2.14 11.55
N GLN A 115 -2.85 2.97 12.54
CA GLN A 115 -4.21 3.37 12.85
C GLN A 115 -4.39 4.84 12.46
N GLU A 116 -5.11 5.08 11.37
CA GLU A 116 -5.38 6.41 10.78
C GLU A 116 -6.53 6.29 9.75
N PRO A 117 -7.02 7.38 9.14
CA PRO A 117 -7.99 7.29 8.06
C PRO A 117 -7.46 6.47 6.86
N PRO A 118 -8.22 5.51 6.31
CA PRO A 118 -7.78 4.69 5.17
C PRO A 118 -7.35 5.52 3.95
N GLU A 119 -7.98 6.68 3.75
CA GLU A 119 -7.66 7.59 2.64
C GLU A 119 -6.25 8.17 2.77
N ASP A 120 -5.85 8.58 3.97
CA ASP A 120 -4.53 9.16 4.26
C ASP A 120 -3.44 8.10 4.08
N PHE A 121 -3.69 6.89 4.62
CA PHE A 121 -2.80 5.74 4.42
C PHE A 121 -2.65 5.40 2.94
N ALA A 122 -3.76 5.25 2.22
CA ALA A 122 -3.76 4.88 0.81
C ALA A 122 -3.12 5.94 -0.07
N LYS A 123 -3.35 7.22 0.20
CA LYS A 123 -2.73 8.33 -0.53
C LYS A 123 -1.22 8.30 -0.37
N ARG A 124 -0.72 8.26 0.87
CA ARG A 124 0.71 8.19 1.17
C ARG A 124 1.38 6.99 0.52
N LEU A 125 0.73 5.82 0.60
CA LEU A 125 1.21 4.60 -0.06
C LEU A 125 1.23 4.73 -1.58
N SER A 126 0.18 5.30 -2.18
CA SER A 126 0.09 5.47 -3.63
C SER A 126 1.18 6.39 -4.18
N GLU A 127 1.49 7.49 -3.49
CA GLU A 127 2.56 8.42 -3.89
C GLU A 127 3.94 7.76 -3.76
N ALA A 128 4.16 6.96 -2.72
CA ALA A 128 5.40 6.20 -2.56
C ALA A 128 5.57 5.11 -3.64
N VAL A 129 4.49 4.43 -4.03
CA VAL A 129 4.53 3.48 -5.16
C VAL A 129 4.73 4.19 -6.49
N TYR A 130 4.12 5.37 -6.67
CA TYR A 130 4.27 6.17 -7.89
C TYR A 130 5.71 6.64 -8.11
N ALA A 131 6.43 6.97 -7.03
CA ALA A 131 7.85 7.35 -7.09
C ALA A 131 8.79 6.25 -7.62
N LEU A 132 8.31 5.00 -7.74
CA LEU A 132 9.06 3.87 -8.30
C LEU A 132 8.95 3.73 -9.83
N SER A 133 8.14 4.58 -10.47
CA SER A 133 7.80 4.50 -11.90
C SER A 133 8.69 5.35 -12.80
#